data_AF-A0A9C8ZRH6-F1
#
_entry.id   AF-A0A9C8ZRH6-F1
#
_cell.length_a   1.000
_cell.length_b   1.000
_cell.length_c   1.000
_cell.angle_alpha   90.00
_cell.angle_beta   90.00
_cell.angle_gamma   90.00
#
_symmetry.space_group_name_H-M   'P 1'
#
loop_
_entity.id
_entity.type
_entity.pdbx_description
1 polymer ?
#
loop_
_entity_poly.entity_id
_entity_poly.type
_entity_poly.pdbx_seq_one_letter_code
_entity_poly.pdbx_strand_id
1 'polypeptide(L)'
;MVVLDRKTAIEEAIRQILISVGEDPDRDGLQRTPHRVARAYFELLEGYEQDVETIINGAMFDVEYGEGEMIVVADIEYASLCEHHMLPFTGRVHVAYIPRERVVGLSKIPRIVDMFARRLQVQERLTNEIADALDNALDPVGVMVVVEGAHSCAALRGVKKHGVNMVTTARRGEFRTNRDLRDEFYRLIGR
;
A
#
# COMPACT_ATOMS: atom_id res chain seq x y z
N MET A 1 -12.16 -23.76 -25.57
CA MET A 1 -11.99 -22.37 -25.11
C MET A 1 -10.51 -22.19 -24.85
N VAL A 2 -9.79 -21.46 -25.69
CA VAL A 2 -8.35 -21.27 -25.53
C VAL A 2 -8.17 -20.34 -24.33
N VAL A 3 -7.50 -20.83 -23.27
CA VAL A 3 -7.09 -19.98 -22.15
C VAL A 3 -5.89 -19.19 -22.65
N LEU A 4 -6.11 -17.95 -23.05
CA LEU A 4 -5.03 -17.01 -23.36
C LEU A 4 -4.15 -16.86 -22.12
N ASP A 5 -2.84 -16.72 -22.30
CA ASP A 5 -1.98 -16.33 -21.19
C ASP A 5 -2.41 -14.95 -20.66
N ARG A 6 -2.26 -14.73 -19.34
CA ARG A 6 -2.78 -13.53 -18.66
C ARG A 6 -2.26 -12.23 -19.30
N LYS A 7 -1.03 -12.23 -19.80
CA LYS A 7 -0.40 -11.04 -20.38
C LYS A 7 -1.00 -10.73 -21.75
N THR A 8 -1.09 -11.72 -22.64
CA THR A 8 -1.74 -11.57 -23.96
C THR A 8 -3.19 -11.13 -23.81
N ALA A 9 -3.93 -11.68 -22.84
CA ALA A 9 -5.31 -11.25 -22.58
C ALA A 9 -5.41 -9.75 -22.23
N ILE A 10 -4.47 -9.22 -21.42
CA ILE A 10 -4.42 -7.78 -21.12
C ILE A 10 -4.00 -6.98 -22.35
N GLU A 11 -3.01 -7.43 -23.13
CA GLU A 11 -2.59 -6.74 -24.35
C GLU A 11 -3.75 -6.61 -25.34
N GLU A 12 -4.50 -7.67 -25.58
CA GLU A 12 -5.69 -7.65 -26.43
C GLU A 12 -6.75 -6.67 -25.89
N ALA A 13 -7.04 -6.71 -24.58
CA ALA A 13 -8.00 -5.80 -23.96
C ALA A 13 -7.58 -4.32 -24.08
N ILE A 14 -6.29 -4.00 -23.89
CA ILE A 14 -5.78 -2.64 -24.04
C ILE A 14 -5.85 -2.18 -25.49
N ARG A 15 -5.56 -3.04 -26.46
CA ARG A 15 -5.77 -2.72 -27.88
C ARG A 15 -7.24 -2.39 -28.16
N GLN A 16 -8.18 -3.16 -27.61
CA GLN A 16 -9.61 -2.86 -27.75
C GLN A 16 -10.01 -1.54 -27.09
N ILE A 17 -9.43 -1.20 -25.92
CA ILE A 17 -9.65 0.10 -25.28
C ILE A 17 -9.18 1.24 -26.18
N LEU A 18 -7.99 1.16 -26.77
CA LEU A 18 -7.46 2.19 -27.67
C LEU A 18 -8.41 2.44 -28.86
N ILE A 19 -8.87 1.37 -29.52
CA ILE A 19 -9.85 1.47 -30.61
C ILE A 19 -11.15 2.13 -30.12
N SER A 20 -11.62 1.70 -28.94
CA SER A 20 -12.90 2.17 -28.38
C SER A 20 -12.87 3.65 -27.98
N VAL A 21 -11.71 4.20 -27.63
CA VAL A 21 -11.55 5.64 -27.34
C VAL A 21 -11.23 6.47 -28.59
N GLY A 22 -11.23 5.86 -29.77
CA GLY A 22 -11.03 6.54 -31.05
C GLY A 22 -9.55 6.73 -31.45
N GLU A 23 -8.63 6.03 -30.81
CA GLU A 23 -7.21 6.05 -31.19
C GLU A 23 -6.91 5.00 -32.27
N ASP A 24 -5.89 5.28 -33.08
CA ASP A 24 -5.28 4.30 -34.00
C ASP A 24 -4.19 3.51 -33.24
N PRO A 25 -4.40 2.22 -32.92
CA PRO A 25 -3.40 1.44 -32.19
C PRO A 25 -2.13 1.17 -33.00
N ASP A 26 -2.16 1.35 -34.32
CA ASP A 26 -1.05 1.06 -35.22
C ASP A 26 -0.16 2.29 -35.48
N ARG A 27 -0.50 3.46 -34.93
CA ARG A 27 0.41 4.63 -34.94
C ARG A 27 1.65 4.37 -34.08
N ASP A 28 2.78 4.90 -34.50
CA ASP A 28 4.12 4.66 -33.91
C ASP A 28 4.14 4.65 -32.36
N GLY A 29 3.52 5.67 -31.74
CA GLY A 29 3.47 5.79 -30.28
C GLY A 29 2.66 4.70 -29.55
N LEU A 30 1.67 4.06 -30.20
CA LEU A 30 0.73 3.12 -29.58
C LEU A 30 0.95 1.65 -29.90
N GLN A 31 1.73 1.34 -30.94
CA GLN A 31 1.99 -0.06 -31.35
C GLN A 31 2.42 -0.96 -30.20
N ARG A 32 3.25 -0.42 -29.29
CA ARG A 32 3.74 -1.14 -28.09
C ARG A 32 3.01 -0.78 -26.79
N THR A 33 2.00 0.09 -26.83
CA THR A 33 1.23 0.47 -25.64
C THR A 33 0.58 -0.74 -24.96
N PRO A 34 -0.12 -1.64 -25.67
CA PRO A 34 -0.68 -2.85 -25.05
C PRO A 34 0.33 -3.62 -24.20
N HIS A 35 1.50 -3.90 -24.76
CA HIS A 35 2.57 -4.61 -24.09
C HIS A 35 3.13 -3.87 -22.87
N ARG A 36 3.35 -2.55 -23.00
CA ARG A 36 3.82 -1.71 -21.89
C ARG A 36 2.81 -1.67 -20.74
N VAL A 37 1.53 -1.55 -21.05
CA VAL A 37 0.45 -1.52 -20.05
C VAL A 37 0.32 -2.88 -19.37
N ALA A 38 0.35 -3.98 -20.13
CA ALA A 38 0.32 -5.32 -19.55
C ALA A 38 1.46 -5.53 -18.56
N ARG A 39 2.70 -5.19 -18.95
CA ARG A 39 3.86 -5.25 -18.04
C ARG A 39 3.68 -4.38 -16.80
N ALA A 40 3.19 -3.14 -16.97
CA ALA A 40 2.95 -2.23 -15.86
C ALA A 40 1.95 -2.80 -14.85
N TYR A 41 0.89 -3.48 -15.29
CA TYR A 41 -0.07 -4.11 -14.38
C TYR A 41 0.56 -5.21 -13.52
N PHE A 42 1.45 -6.03 -14.07
CA PHE A 42 2.15 -7.05 -13.27
C PHE A 42 3.06 -6.43 -12.21
N GLU A 43 3.73 -5.32 -12.52
CA GLU A 43 4.57 -4.58 -11.58
C GLU A 43 3.75 -3.88 -10.49
N LEU A 44 2.66 -3.21 -10.87
CA LEU A 44 1.79 -2.47 -9.95
C LEU A 44 0.94 -3.38 -9.05
N LEU A 45 0.77 -4.65 -9.44
CA LEU A 45 -0.06 -5.63 -8.75
C LEU A 45 0.73 -6.84 -8.22
N GLU A 46 2.07 -6.74 -8.15
CA GLU A 46 2.93 -7.85 -7.69
C GLU A 46 2.71 -8.21 -6.22
N GLY A 47 2.09 -7.33 -5.44
CA GLY A 47 1.79 -7.54 -4.03
C GLY A 47 0.81 -8.69 -3.77
N TYR A 48 0.07 -9.15 -4.79
CA TYR A 48 -0.76 -10.36 -4.70
C TYR A 48 0.07 -11.66 -4.65
N GLU A 49 1.31 -11.65 -5.15
CA GLU A 49 2.19 -12.82 -5.23
C GLU A 49 3.22 -12.85 -4.09
N GLN A 50 3.06 -11.96 -3.10
CA GLN A 50 3.94 -11.83 -1.94
C GLN A 50 3.23 -12.25 -0.66
N ASP A 51 4.00 -12.74 0.31
CA ASP A 51 3.53 -13.09 1.65
C ASP A 51 4.43 -12.48 2.74
N VAL A 52 3.83 -12.22 3.90
CA VAL A 52 4.48 -11.50 5.02
C VAL A 52 5.64 -12.30 5.60
N GLU A 53 5.51 -13.62 5.69
CA GLU A 53 6.52 -14.51 6.27
C GLU A 53 7.81 -14.48 5.44
N THR A 54 7.69 -14.60 4.11
CA THR A 54 8.80 -14.46 3.17
C THR A 54 9.40 -13.05 3.19
N ILE A 55 8.59 -12.00 3.37
CA ILE A 55 9.12 -10.63 3.49
C ILE A 55 9.97 -10.50 4.74
N ILE A 56 9.48 -10.95 5.90
CA ILE A 56 10.20 -10.88 7.17
C ILE A 56 11.46 -11.73 7.10
N ASN A 57 11.36 -12.95 6.56
CA ASN A 57 12.47 -13.88 6.36
C ASN A 57 13.37 -14.04 7.60
N GLY A 58 12.74 -14.24 8.76
CA GLY A 58 13.45 -14.39 10.04
C GLY A 58 14.21 -13.15 10.55
N ALA A 59 14.02 -11.97 9.96
CA ALA A 59 14.69 -10.73 10.38
C ALA A 59 14.06 -10.13 11.66
N MET A 60 14.03 -10.94 12.72
CA MET A 60 13.59 -10.60 14.07
C MET A 60 14.81 -10.62 14.99
N PHE A 61 14.95 -9.62 15.83
CA PHE A 61 16.12 -9.42 16.68
C PHE A 61 15.70 -9.18 18.12
N ASP A 62 16.36 -9.83 19.07
CA ASP A 62 16.22 -9.53 20.49
C ASP A 62 16.93 -8.19 20.77
N VAL A 63 16.19 -7.23 21.32
CA VAL A 63 16.72 -5.89 21.63
C VAL A 63 16.18 -5.48 23.00
N GLU A 64 17.07 -5.06 23.90
CA GLU A 64 16.65 -4.34 25.11
C GLU A 64 16.13 -2.97 24.69
N TYR A 65 14.82 -2.87 24.55
CA TYR A 65 14.09 -1.64 24.24
C TYR A 65 13.16 -1.33 25.41
N GLY A 66 13.05 -0.06 25.82
CA GLY A 66 12.40 0.31 27.07
C GLY A 66 10.95 -0.17 27.13
N GLU A 67 10.49 -0.55 28.32
CA GLU A 67 9.12 -1.00 28.53
C GLU A 67 8.14 0.13 28.14
N GLY A 68 7.25 -0.16 27.19
CA GLY A 68 6.27 0.80 26.69
C GLY A 68 6.80 1.81 25.66
N GLU A 69 8.09 1.77 25.30
CA GLU A 69 8.62 2.62 24.24
C GLU A 69 8.10 2.16 22.86
N MET A 70 7.74 3.11 21.99
CA MET A 70 7.25 2.82 20.65
C MET A 70 8.32 3.03 19.57
N ILE A 71 8.36 2.12 18.59
CA ILE A 71 9.15 2.27 17.38
C ILE A 71 8.27 2.88 16.30
N VAL A 72 8.70 4.01 15.73
CA VAL A 72 7.99 4.71 14.66
C VAL A 72 8.79 4.65 13.35
N VAL A 73 8.12 4.20 12.29
CA VAL A 73 8.61 4.28 10.91
C VAL A 73 7.65 5.20 10.15
N ALA A 74 8.09 6.44 9.95
CA ALA A 74 7.30 7.51 9.33
C ALA A 74 7.69 7.73 7.86
N ASP A 75 6.83 8.43 7.13
CA ASP A 75 7.07 8.91 5.76
C ASP A 75 7.39 7.81 4.75
N ILE A 76 6.77 6.64 4.92
CA ILE A 76 6.87 5.55 3.95
C ILE A 76 6.03 5.92 2.73
N GLU A 77 6.69 6.34 1.64
CA GLU A 77 5.99 6.61 0.39
C GLU A 77 5.35 5.35 -0.16
N TYR A 78 4.12 5.46 -0.65
CA TYR A 78 3.44 4.36 -1.31
C TYR A 78 2.68 4.82 -2.56
N ALA A 79 2.49 3.87 -3.46
CA ALA A 79 1.60 4.00 -4.61
C ALA A 79 0.69 2.77 -4.69
N SER A 80 -0.59 3.00 -4.95
CA SER A 80 -1.58 1.94 -5.09
C SER A 80 -2.58 2.30 -6.19
N LEU A 81 -3.42 1.33 -6.59
CA LEU A 81 -4.45 1.51 -7.60
C LEU A 81 -5.83 1.42 -6.96
N CYS A 82 -6.67 2.43 -7.16
CA CYS A 82 -8.04 2.42 -6.65
C CYS A 82 -8.83 1.32 -7.37
N GLU A 83 -9.39 0.36 -6.64
CA GLU A 83 -10.08 -0.79 -7.25
C GLU A 83 -11.32 -0.39 -8.08
N HIS A 84 -11.95 0.73 -7.74
CA HIS A 84 -13.15 1.23 -8.42
C HIS A 84 -12.89 1.82 -9.81
N HIS A 85 -11.67 2.32 -10.05
CA HIS A 85 -11.36 3.10 -11.26
C HIS A 85 -10.04 2.71 -11.91
N MET A 86 -9.26 1.84 -11.27
CA MET A 86 -7.89 1.46 -11.64
C MET A 86 -6.96 2.68 -11.82
N LEU A 87 -7.28 3.78 -11.13
CA LEU A 87 -6.52 5.02 -11.14
C LEU A 87 -5.63 5.11 -9.88
N PRO A 88 -4.40 5.64 -9.99
CA PRO A 88 -3.49 5.68 -8.84
C PRO A 88 -4.01 6.51 -7.67
N PHE A 89 -3.68 6.07 -6.46
CA PHE A 89 -3.65 6.93 -5.29
C PHE A 89 -2.30 6.73 -4.59
N THR A 90 -1.68 7.84 -4.20
CA THR A 90 -0.31 7.88 -3.69
C THR A 90 -0.26 8.72 -2.44
N GLY A 91 0.74 8.49 -1.60
CA GLY A 91 0.97 9.31 -0.42
C GLY A 91 1.93 8.65 0.54
N ARG A 92 1.63 8.73 1.84
CA ARG A 92 2.52 8.28 2.90
C ARG A 92 1.83 7.35 3.88
N VAL A 93 2.56 6.37 4.36
CA VAL A 93 2.19 5.52 5.48
C VAL A 93 3.13 5.81 6.65
N HIS A 94 2.55 5.88 7.84
CA HIS A 94 3.28 5.94 9.10
C HIS A 94 2.85 4.77 9.95
N VAL A 95 3.83 4.07 10.52
CA VAL A 95 3.62 2.89 11.35
C VAL A 95 4.28 3.13 12.70
N ALA A 96 3.54 2.84 13.77
CA ALA A 96 4.08 2.70 15.11
C ALA A 96 3.77 1.30 15.64
N TYR A 97 4.71 0.70 16.38
CA TYR A 97 4.44 -0.47 17.19
C TYR A 97 5.24 -0.46 18.48
N ILE A 98 4.73 -1.11 19.51
CA ILE A 98 5.39 -1.27 20.81
C ILE A 98 5.84 -2.73 20.92
N PRO A 99 7.14 -3.04 20.81
CA PRO A 99 7.63 -4.41 20.87
C PRO A 99 7.43 -5.00 22.26
N ARG A 100 7.36 -6.34 22.34
CA ARG A 100 7.48 -7.06 23.61
C ARG A 100 8.96 -7.32 23.90
N GLU A 101 9.55 -8.24 23.14
CA GLU A 101 10.93 -8.71 23.33
C GLU A 101 11.77 -8.57 22.06
N ARG A 102 11.11 -8.62 20.89
CA ARG A 102 11.76 -8.63 19.58
C ARG A 102 11.33 -7.48 18.70
N VAL A 103 12.29 -7.00 17.94
CA VAL A 103 12.17 -5.93 16.96
C VAL A 103 12.35 -6.50 15.57
N VAL A 104 11.52 -6.07 14.62
CA VAL A 104 11.68 -6.43 13.22
C VAL A 104 12.68 -5.50 12.55
N GLY A 105 13.50 -6.04 11.64
CA GLY A 105 14.41 -5.22 10.84
C GLY A 105 13.67 -4.08 10.13
N LEU A 106 14.19 -2.85 10.24
CA LEU A 106 13.53 -1.62 9.74
C LEU A 106 12.99 -1.76 8.31
N SER A 107 13.80 -2.35 7.42
CA SER A 107 13.44 -2.52 6.00
C SER A 107 12.24 -3.44 5.74
N LYS A 108 11.71 -4.14 6.74
CA LYS A 108 10.54 -5.02 6.58
C LYS A 108 9.23 -4.26 6.62
N ILE A 109 9.14 -3.19 7.42
CA ILE A 109 7.92 -2.38 7.52
C ILE A 109 7.55 -1.77 6.16
N PRO A 110 8.45 -1.05 5.44
CA PRO A 110 8.13 -0.55 4.10
C PRO A 110 7.79 -1.65 3.08
N ARG A 111 8.45 -2.81 3.15
CA ARG A 111 8.13 -3.94 2.26
C ARG A 111 6.74 -4.50 2.49
N ILE A 112 6.28 -4.57 3.74
CA ILE A 112 4.91 -4.96 4.07
C ILE A 112 3.91 -3.92 3.57
N VAL A 113 4.23 -2.62 3.71
CA VAL A 113 3.42 -1.55 3.11
C VAL A 113 3.30 -1.73 1.60
N ASP A 114 4.41 -1.94 0.89
CA ASP A 114 4.43 -2.15 -0.56
C ASP A 114 3.65 -3.40 -0.98
N MET A 115 3.76 -4.51 -0.23
CA MET A 115 3.01 -5.74 -0.49
C MET A 115 1.50 -5.51 -0.57
N PHE A 116 0.94 -4.68 0.32
CA PHE A 116 -0.48 -4.36 0.29
C PHE A 116 -0.82 -3.22 -0.66
N ALA A 117 0.08 -2.24 -0.82
CA ALA A 117 -0.12 -1.10 -1.72
C ALA A 117 -0.09 -1.52 -3.20
N ARG A 118 0.73 -2.51 -3.56
CA ARG A 118 0.84 -3.08 -4.93
C ARG A 118 -0.29 -4.07 -5.23
N ARG A 119 -1.53 -3.61 -5.03
CA ARG A 119 -2.80 -4.32 -5.25
C ARG A 119 -3.86 -3.33 -5.73
N LEU A 120 -4.99 -3.84 -6.19
CA LEU A 120 -6.21 -3.03 -6.29
C LEU A 120 -6.78 -2.84 -4.87
N GLN A 121 -7.02 -1.59 -4.49
CA GLN A 121 -7.29 -1.24 -3.10
C GLN A 121 -8.39 -0.18 -2.92
N VAL A 122 -8.91 -0.17 -1.69
CA VAL A 122 -9.49 1.00 -1.03
C VAL A 122 -8.58 1.37 0.15
N GLN A 123 -8.41 2.67 0.44
CA GLN A 123 -7.40 3.14 1.40
C GLN A 123 -7.67 2.61 2.83
N GLU A 124 -8.94 2.47 3.21
CA GLU A 124 -9.37 1.91 4.48
C GLU A 124 -8.94 0.45 4.64
N ARG A 125 -9.03 -0.35 3.57
CA ARG A 125 -8.61 -1.75 3.57
C ARG A 125 -7.10 -1.85 3.65
N LEU A 126 -6.39 -1.12 2.79
CA LEU A 126 -4.93 -1.01 2.83
C LEU A 126 -4.42 -0.70 4.25
N THR A 127 -5.04 0.28 4.91
CA THR A 127 -4.66 0.70 6.27
C THR A 127 -4.84 -0.42 7.30
N ASN A 128 -5.94 -1.17 7.22
CA ASN A 128 -6.21 -2.28 8.13
C ASN A 128 -5.31 -3.49 7.84
N GLU A 129 -5.12 -3.85 6.56
CA GLU A 129 -4.29 -4.97 6.16
C GLU A 129 -2.84 -4.81 6.63
N ILE A 130 -2.27 -3.60 6.51
CA ILE A 130 -0.94 -3.30 7.04
C ILE A 130 -0.92 -3.48 8.57
N ALA A 131 -1.90 -2.92 9.29
CA ALA A 131 -1.96 -3.03 10.74
C ALA A 131 -2.11 -4.49 11.21
N ASP A 132 -2.99 -5.26 10.57
CA ASP A 132 -3.25 -6.67 10.88
C ASP A 132 -2.02 -7.53 10.57
N ALA A 133 -1.34 -7.30 9.44
CA ALA A 133 -0.13 -8.03 9.09
C ALA A 133 0.98 -7.83 10.12
N LEU A 134 1.18 -6.58 10.57
CA LEU A 134 2.19 -6.26 11.58
C LEU A 134 1.82 -6.81 12.97
N ASP A 135 0.56 -6.68 13.37
CA ASP A 135 0.07 -7.20 14.64
C ASP A 135 0.26 -8.73 14.72
N ASN A 136 -0.14 -9.44 13.66
CA ASN A 136 -0.01 -10.89 13.59
C ASN A 136 1.45 -11.37 13.50
N ALA A 137 2.29 -10.67 12.75
CA ALA A 137 3.66 -11.13 12.51
C ALA A 137 4.63 -10.77 13.63
N LEU A 138 4.37 -9.68 14.36
CA LEU A 138 5.27 -9.17 15.40
C LEU A 138 4.81 -9.54 16.83
N ASP A 139 3.54 -9.88 17.02
CA ASP A 139 2.88 -10.01 18.34
C ASP A 139 3.25 -8.87 19.30
N PRO A 140 3.05 -7.60 18.91
CA PRO A 140 3.45 -6.47 19.71
C PRO A 140 2.44 -6.21 20.85
N VAL A 141 2.79 -5.28 21.74
CA VAL A 141 1.84 -4.72 22.71
C VAL A 141 0.74 -3.91 22.00
N GLY A 142 1.08 -3.29 20.87
CA GLY A 142 0.10 -2.71 19.96
C GLY A 142 0.75 -2.16 18.69
N VAL A 143 -0.10 -1.93 17.68
CA VAL A 143 0.26 -1.33 16.39
C VAL A 143 -0.68 -0.17 16.09
N MET A 144 -0.15 0.91 15.52
CA MET A 144 -0.96 1.95 14.90
C MET A 144 -0.42 2.29 13.52
N VAL A 145 -1.33 2.37 12.55
CA VAL A 145 -1.02 2.73 11.17
C VAL A 145 -1.84 3.97 10.81
N VAL A 146 -1.18 4.95 10.21
CA VAL A 146 -1.82 6.13 9.61
C VAL A 146 -1.44 6.15 8.13
N VAL A 147 -2.43 6.26 7.26
CA VAL A 147 -2.22 6.37 5.81
C VAL A 147 -2.80 7.69 5.33
N GLU A 148 -2.02 8.43 4.56
CA GLU A 148 -2.41 9.64 3.84
C GLU A 148 -2.36 9.36 2.35
N GLY A 149 -3.45 9.65 1.64
CA GLY A 149 -3.50 9.41 0.20
C GLY A 149 -4.16 10.55 -0.57
N ALA A 150 -3.53 10.93 -1.67
CA ALA A 150 -4.11 11.75 -2.72
C ALA A 150 -4.68 10.82 -3.81
N HIS A 151 -5.96 10.99 -4.13
CA HIS A 151 -6.68 10.07 -5.02
C HIS A 151 -6.84 10.68 -6.42
N SER A 152 -6.15 10.13 -7.41
CA SER A 152 -6.24 10.67 -8.78
C SER A 152 -7.65 10.50 -9.39
N CYS A 153 -8.44 9.54 -8.91
CA CYS A 153 -9.85 9.39 -9.29
C CYS A 153 -10.72 10.58 -8.87
N ALA A 154 -10.37 11.29 -7.79
CA ALA A 154 -11.04 12.53 -7.36
C ALA A 154 -10.35 13.79 -7.90
N ALA A 155 -9.04 13.72 -8.19
CA ALA A 155 -8.28 14.85 -8.70
C ALA A 155 -8.44 15.06 -10.22
N LEU A 156 -8.35 14.00 -11.02
CA LEU A 156 -8.33 14.10 -12.49
C LEU A 156 -9.72 14.06 -13.13
N ARG A 157 -10.70 13.42 -12.47
CA ARG A 157 -12.07 13.25 -12.95
C ARG A 157 -13.09 13.45 -11.83
N GLY A 158 -14.37 13.35 -12.19
CA GLY A 158 -15.46 13.52 -11.22
C GLY A 158 -15.44 14.92 -10.60
N VAL A 159 -15.18 14.99 -9.29
CA VAL A 159 -15.19 16.24 -8.51
C VAL A 159 -14.01 17.18 -8.80
N LYS A 160 -12.92 16.67 -9.40
CA LYS A 160 -11.74 17.44 -9.86
C LYS A 160 -11.10 18.32 -8.77
N LYS A 161 -10.75 17.71 -7.63
CA LYS A 161 -10.13 18.42 -6.49
C LYS A 161 -8.70 17.93 -6.24
N HIS A 162 -7.72 18.74 -6.64
CA HIS A 162 -6.29 18.39 -6.62
C HIS A 162 -5.61 18.47 -5.24
N GLY A 163 -6.26 19.05 -4.23
CA GLY A 163 -5.67 19.24 -2.88
C GLY A 163 -6.37 18.45 -1.77
N VAL A 164 -7.24 17.50 -2.11
CA VAL A 164 -7.94 16.69 -1.11
C VAL A 164 -7.08 15.48 -0.77
N ASN A 165 -6.65 15.42 0.49
CA ASN A 165 -5.99 14.26 1.06
C ASN A 165 -6.95 13.50 1.98
N MET A 166 -7.00 12.19 1.81
CA MET A 166 -7.72 11.30 2.68
C MET A 166 -6.78 10.74 3.73
N VAL A 167 -7.19 10.79 5.00
CA VAL A 167 -6.45 10.20 6.11
C VAL A 167 -7.25 9.05 6.70
N THR A 168 -6.63 7.88 6.82
CA THR A 168 -7.20 6.69 7.44
C THR A 168 -6.29 6.20 8.54
N THR A 169 -6.85 5.59 9.57
CA THR A 169 -6.08 5.06 10.70
C THR A 169 -6.56 3.69 11.11
N ALA A 170 -5.65 2.79 11.47
CA ALA A 170 -5.94 1.50 12.09
C ALA A 170 -5.16 1.35 13.40
N ARG A 171 -5.79 0.74 14.40
CA ARG A 171 -5.25 0.59 15.76
C ARG A 171 -5.43 -0.85 16.24
N ARG A 172 -4.38 -1.42 16.83
CA ARG A 172 -4.33 -2.76 17.45
C ARG A 172 -3.67 -2.66 18.82
N GLY A 173 -3.93 -3.65 19.67
CA GLY A 173 -3.43 -3.68 21.05
C GLY A 173 -3.70 -2.38 21.82
N GLU A 174 -2.71 -1.92 22.58
CA GLU A 174 -2.84 -0.76 23.48
C GLU A 174 -3.21 0.55 22.80
N PHE A 175 -2.87 0.76 21.52
CA PHE A 175 -3.27 1.96 20.78
C PHE A 175 -4.80 2.12 20.66
N ARG A 176 -5.59 1.05 20.84
CA ARG A 176 -7.06 1.12 20.82
C ARG A 176 -7.63 1.92 21.98
N THR A 177 -7.06 1.77 23.17
CA THR A 177 -7.61 2.31 24.43
C THR A 177 -6.76 3.42 25.01
N ASN A 178 -5.43 3.35 24.85
CA ASN A 178 -4.51 4.34 25.40
C ASN A 178 -4.46 5.59 24.50
N ARG A 179 -4.89 6.73 25.04
CA ARG A 179 -4.87 8.01 24.32
C ARG A 179 -3.47 8.61 24.25
N ASP A 180 -2.70 8.53 25.31
CA ASP A 180 -1.40 9.19 25.41
C ASP A 180 -0.41 8.62 24.40
N LEU A 181 -0.43 7.30 24.18
CA LEU A 181 0.34 6.64 23.13
C LEU A 181 -0.03 7.15 21.72
N ARG A 182 -1.32 7.41 21.47
CA ARG A 182 -1.74 7.97 20.17
C ARG A 182 -1.27 9.41 20.01
N ASP A 183 -1.41 10.22 21.06
CA ASP A 183 -1.03 11.63 21.05
C ASP A 183 0.51 11.78 20.94
N GLU A 184 1.28 10.84 21.50
CA GLU A 184 2.72 10.72 21.24
C GLU A 184 3.02 10.36 19.78
N PHE A 185 2.38 9.32 19.24
CA PHE A 185 2.61 8.93 17.84
C PHE A 185 2.28 10.06 16.86
N TYR A 186 1.15 10.75 17.03
CA TYR A 186 0.78 11.89 16.18
C TYR A 186 1.85 12.99 16.22
N ARG A 187 2.37 13.34 17.41
CA ARG A 187 3.47 14.32 17.53
C ARG A 187 4.73 13.87 16.80
N LEU A 188 5.10 12.59 16.90
CA LEU A 188 6.29 12.04 16.24
C LEU A 188 6.20 12.08 14.71
N ILE A 189 5.00 12.04 14.14
CA ILE A 189 4.77 12.19 12.69
C ILE A 189 4.42 13.62 12.27
N GLY A 190 4.59 14.60 13.17
CA GLY A 190 4.37 16.01 12.88
C GLY A 190 2.90 16.41 12.75
N ARG A 191 2.00 15.79 13.54
CA ARG A 191 0.56 16.04 13.54
C ARG A 191 -0.01 16.41 14.90
#